data_AF-A0A6A5R258-F1
#
_entry.id   AF-A0A6A5R258-F1
#
_cell.length_a   1.000
_cell.length_b   1.000
_cell.length_c   1.000
_cell.angle_alpha   90.00
_cell.angle_beta   90.00
_cell.angle_gamma   90.00
#
_symmetry.space_group_name_H-M   'P 1'
#
loop_
_entity.id
_entity.type
_entity.pdbx_description
1 polymer ?
#
loop_
_entity_poly.entity_id
_entity_poly.type
_entity_poly.pdbx_seq_one_letter_code
_entity_poly.pdbx_strand_id
1 'polypeptide(L)'
;MKAASNIILLAVAFATIVTAASMVKFVNNCPYNTWFWTVGPAGSNIFGNDHERIMVPGSGGSVIHSMINTEALSGGLVLKIRDLPRYQVGQVGILQVEYHLEPSTKSFWYDFSTIDCLPGAGPENPRHCPVIEGGIKMHVPGQAIENACPPAWCANGTCHNTYQKHGSWLGEPTLRCSMNYDLVIEMCTENPGHQTHDDAAPKPKPVLVASPNGSCGTGTGYTCMGSRFGESCSKYGYCGNGEPYRGMGCQPEFATCAKSMFGSCCSQHNYCGDTDEFCGQGCQSAFGNCGLGNSNLRSTSR
;
A
#
# COMPACT_ATOMS: atom_id res chain seq x y z
N MET A 1 -49.91 7.58 64.78
CA MET A 1 -48.71 8.11 64.11
C MET A 1 -48.15 7.06 63.16
N LYS A 2 -48.40 7.16 61.85
CA LYS A 2 -47.57 6.56 60.80
C LYS A 2 -47.66 7.49 59.58
N ALA A 3 -46.58 8.22 59.33
CA ALA A 3 -46.45 9.07 58.16
C ALA A 3 -46.04 8.20 56.96
N ALA A 4 -46.84 8.21 55.89
CA ALA A 4 -46.45 7.62 54.63
C ALA A 4 -45.58 8.64 53.87
N SER A 5 -44.29 8.35 53.76
CA SER A 5 -43.33 9.14 53.01
C SER A 5 -43.41 8.75 51.53
N ASN A 6 -44.01 9.62 50.70
CA ASN A 6 -44.01 9.46 49.25
C ASN A 6 -42.65 9.88 48.69
N ILE A 7 -41.80 8.92 48.36
CA ILE A 7 -40.56 9.14 47.62
C ILE A 7 -40.90 9.15 46.12
N ILE A 8 -40.86 10.33 45.51
CA ILE A 8 -40.96 10.49 44.05
C ILE A 8 -39.57 10.15 43.48
N LEU A 9 -39.42 9.00 42.83
CA LEU A 9 -38.24 8.68 42.03
C LEU A 9 -38.28 9.56 40.77
N LEU A 10 -37.44 10.60 40.70
CA LEU A 10 -37.12 11.24 39.43
C LEU A 10 -36.17 10.31 38.65
N ALA A 11 -36.71 9.64 37.63
CA ALA A 11 -35.90 8.94 36.64
C ALA A 11 -35.22 9.99 35.75
N VAL A 12 -33.93 10.25 36.01
CA VAL A 12 -33.09 11.08 35.13
C VAL A 12 -32.72 10.23 33.92
N ALA A 13 -33.45 10.39 32.82
CA ALA A 13 -33.10 9.79 31.54
C ALA A 13 -31.89 10.53 30.96
N PHE A 14 -30.70 9.92 31.05
CA PHE A 14 -29.55 10.34 30.27
C PHE A 14 -29.79 9.97 28.81
N ALA A 15 -30.29 10.92 28.01
CA ALA A 15 -30.26 10.78 26.56
C ALA A 15 -28.79 10.86 26.12
N THR A 16 -28.22 9.72 25.75
CA THR A 16 -26.93 9.71 25.06
C THR A 16 -27.11 10.45 23.74
N ILE A 17 -26.43 11.59 23.58
CA ILE A 17 -26.40 12.29 22.31
C ILE A 17 -25.57 11.40 21.38
N VAL A 18 -26.23 10.62 20.54
CA VAL A 18 -25.57 9.92 19.43
C VAL A 18 -25.19 11.02 18.43
N THR A 19 -23.94 11.46 18.47
CA THR A 19 -23.39 12.29 17.41
C THR A 19 -23.20 11.39 16.20
N ALA A 20 -23.98 11.59 15.14
CA ALA A 20 -23.75 10.93 13.86
C ALA A 20 -22.34 11.28 13.38
N ALA A 21 -21.46 10.30 13.27
CA ALA A 21 -20.13 10.49 12.71
C ALA A 21 -20.18 10.08 11.24
N SER A 22 -19.59 10.89 10.35
CA SER A 22 -19.43 10.50 8.94
C SER A 22 -18.47 9.31 8.84
N MET A 23 -18.87 8.30 8.07
CA MET A 23 -18.10 7.07 7.88
C MET A 23 -17.76 6.87 6.40
N VAL A 24 -16.73 6.06 6.13
CA VAL A 24 -16.52 5.44 4.82
C VAL A 24 -16.91 3.97 4.93
N LYS A 25 -17.89 3.53 4.14
CA LYS A 25 -18.30 2.13 4.07
C LYS A 25 -17.82 1.52 2.77
N PHE A 26 -17.02 0.48 2.88
CA PHE A 26 -16.62 -0.37 1.77
C PHE A 26 -17.64 -1.49 1.59
N VAL A 27 -18.10 -1.70 0.37
CA VAL A 27 -18.95 -2.83 -0.03
C VAL A 27 -18.27 -3.52 -1.21
N ASN A 28 -17.95 -4.80 -1.04
CA ASN A 28 -17.18 -5.55 -2.03
C ASN A 28 -18.04 -6.68 -2.63
N ASN A 29 -18.59 -6.43 -3.81
CA ASN A 29 -19.35 -7.43 -4.56
C ASN A 29 -18.45 -8.32 -5.43
N CYS A 30 -17.13 -8.08 -5.46
CA CYS A 30 -16.20 -8.90 -6.22
C CYS A 30 -16.13 -10.31 -5.63
N PRO A 31 -15.82 -11.35 -6.42
CA PRO A 31 -15.73 -12.72 -5.94
C PRO A 31 -14.48 -13.00 -5.09
N TYR A 32 -13.63 -11.99 -4.89
CA TYR A 32 -12.39 -12.05 -4.12
C TYR A 32 -12.34 -10.95 -3.07
N ASN A 33 -11.52 -11.17 -2.03
CA ASN A 33 -11.28 -10.16 -1.01
C ASN A 33 -10.46 -9.01 -1.59
N THR A 34 -10.72 -7.81 -1.09
CA THR A 34 -9.87 -6.64 -1.31
C THR A 34 -9.30 -6.15 0.01
N TRP A 35 -8.33 -5.26 -0.06
CA TRP A 35 -7.66 -4.68 1.08
C TRP A 35 -7.54 -3.18 0.88
N PHE A 36 -7.61 -2.44 1.99
CA PHE A 36 -7.24 -1.04 2.00
C PHE A 36 -6.30 -0.69 3.14
N TRP A 37 -5.59 0.42 2.96
CA TRP A 37 -4.67 0.99 3.94
C TRP A 37 -4.99 2.46 4.13
N THR A 38 -4.92 2.91 5.38
CA THR A 38 -5.00 4.32 5.69
C THR A 38 -3.59 4.91 5.66
N VAL A 39 -3.38 5.92 4.83
CA VAL A 39 -2.11 6.64 4.69
C VAL A 39 -2.40 8.12 4.91
N GLY A 40 -1.69 8.73 5.85
CA GLY A 40 -1.80 10.16 6.10
C GLY A 40 -0.71 10.97 5.40
N PRO A 41 -0.82 12.30 5.45
CA PRO A 41 0.17 13.19 4.86
C PRO A 41 1.51 13.06 5.61
N ALA A 42 2.59 13.53 4.98
CA ALA A 42 3.92 13.51 5.58
C ALA A 42 3.91 14.16 6.97
N GLY A 43 4.44 13.45 7.98
CA GLY A 43 4.49 13.90 9.38
C GLY A 43 3.27 13.54 10.24
N SER A 44 2.22 12.95 9.67
CA SER A 44 1.02 12.50 10.42
C SER A 44 1.23 11.24 11.28
N ASN A 45 2.34 10.52 11.10
CA ASN A 45 2.58 9.18 11.66
C ASN A 45 1.56 8.11 11.25
N ILE A 46 0.81 8.32 10.17
CA ILE A 46 -0.11 7.34 9.58
C ILE A 46 0.56 6.80 8.31
N PHE A 47 1.31 5.70 8.45
CA PHE A 47 2.21 5.22 7.41
C PHE A 47 1.54 4.28 6.40
N GLY A 48 0.51 3.54 6.83
CA GLY A 48 -0.17 2.54 6.02
C GLY A 48 0.73 1.35 5.69
N ASN A 49 1.38 0.77 6.68
CA ASN A 49 2.25 -0.38 6.47
C ASN A 49 1.47 -1.63 6.03
N ASP A 50 2.11 -2.58 5.33
CA ASP A 50 1.42 -3.79 4.83
C ASP A 50 0.70 -4.59 5.93
N HIS A 51 1.19 -4.55 7.17
CA HIS A 51 0.56 -5.19 8.33
C HIS A 51 -0.67 -4.44 8.88
N GLU A 52 -0.84 -3.17 8.51
CA GLU A 52 -1.97 -2.30 8.88
C GLU A 52 -3.14 -2.43 7.87
N ARG A 53 -3.07 -3.39 6.95
CA ARG A 53 -4.11 -3.66 5.96
C ARG A 53 -5.44 -4.00 6.63
N ILE A 54 -6.52 -3.49 6.07
CA ILE A 54 -7.89 -3.85 6.43
C ILE A 54 -8.49 -4.61 5.27
N MET A 55 -8.92 -5.85 5.52
CA MET A 55 -9.54 -6.71 4.51
C MET A 55 -11.02 -6.38 4.37
N VAL A 56 -11.49 -6.19 3.14
CA VAL A 56 -12.92 -6.11 2.81
C VAL A 56 -13.32 -7.46 2.19
N PRO A 57 -14.14 -8.27 2.88
CA PRO A 57 -14.50 -9.59 2.39
C PRO A 57 -15.22 -9.49 1.04
N GLY A 58 -14.89 -10.37 0.10
CA GLY A 58 -15.61 -10.48 -1.17
C GLY A 58 -17.02 -11.04 -1.03
N SER A 59 -17.69 -11.24 -2.16
CA SER A 59 -19.02 -11.87 -2.25
C SER A 59 -20.11 -11.13 -1.46
N GLY A 60 -20.09 -9.80 -1.49
CA GLY A 60 -21.06 -8.93 -0.82
C GLY A 60 -20.67 -8.53 0.61
N GLY A 61 -19.43 -8.80 1.02
CA GLY A 61 -18.91 -8.37 2.31
C GLY A 61 -18.77 -6.85 2.41
N SER A 62 -18.73 -6.32 3.64
CA SER A 62 -18.55 -4.90 3.87
C SER A 62 -17.73 -4.61 5.13
N VAL A 63 -17.07 -3.46 5.13
CA VAL A 63 -16.28 -2.94 6.25
C VAL A 63 -16.53 -1.45 6.39
N ILE A 64 -16.52 -0.97 7.63
CA ILE A 64 -16.68 0.44 7.94
C ILE A 64 -15.33 0.99 8.43
N HIS A 65 -14.94 2.12 7.85
CA HIS A 65 -13.81 2.95 8.24
C HIS A 65 -14.35 4.27 8.81
N SER A 66 -14.08 4.56 10.08
CA SER A 66 -14.49 5.82 10.68
C SER A 66 -13.61 6.96 10.16
N MET A 67 -14.23 8.03 9.65
CA MET A 67 -13.47 9.22 9.30
C MET A 67 -12.92 9.87 10.57
N ILE A 68 -11.64 10.24 10.55
CA ILE A 68 -11.03 11.02 11.63
C ILE A 68 -10.93 12.49 11.22
N ASN A 69 -10.98 13.40 12.20
CA ASN A 69 -10.80 14.82 11.94
C ASN A 69 -9.39 15.05 11.35
N THR A 70 -9.33 15.61 10.14
CA THR A 70 -8.09 15.88 9.41
C THR A 70 -7.67 17.35 9.41
N GLU A 71 -8.39 18.24 10.10
CA GLU A 71 -8.07 19.69 10.15
C GLU A 71 -6.68 19.98 10.70
N ALA A 72 -6.20 19.14 11.63
CA ALA A 72 -4.86 19.24 12.20
C ALA A 72 -3.80 18.56 11.32
N LEU A 73 -4.20 17.87 10.26
CA LEU A 73 -3.30 17.25 9.29
C LEU A 73 -3.03 18.25 8.16
N SER A 74 -1.80 18.29 7.68
CA SER A 74 -1.39 19.13 6.55
C SER A 74 -1.96 18.67 5.18
N GLY A 75 -3.06 17.93 5.17
CA GLY A 75 -3.68 17.27 4.01
C GLY A 75 -4.80 16.31 4.41
N GLY A 76 -5.46 15.68 3.44
CA GLY A 76 -6.43 14.61 3.67
C GLY A 76 -5.78 13.28 3.99
N LEU A 77 -6.62 12.29 4.28
CA LEU A 77 -6.23 10.89 4.48
C LEU A 77 -6.56 10.08 3.24
N VAL A 78 -5.59 9.29 2.79
CA VAL A 78 -5.71 8.45 1.63
C VAL A 78 -6.02 7.01 2.06
N LEU A 79 -7.09 6.47 1.51
CA LEU A 79 -7.46 5.06 1.56
C LEU A 79 -6.95 4.41 0.28
N LYS A 80 -5.78 3.76 0.36
CA LYS A 80 -5.20 3.01 -0.75
C LYS A 80 -5.88 1.67 -0.86
N ILE A 81 -6.41 1.31 -2.02
CA ILE A 81 -7.19 0.09 -2.25
C ILE A 81 -6.43 -0.82 -3.20
N ARG A 82 -6.38 -2.11 -2.84
CA ARG A 82 -5.81 -3.17 -3.68
C ARG A 82 -6.58 -4.48 -3.54
N ASP A 83 -6.50 -5.31 -4.56
CA ASP A 83 -7.02 -6.67 -4.65
C ASP A 83 -6.02 -7.76 -4.22
N LEU A 84 -4.91 -7.37 -3.58
CA LEU A 84 -3.91 -8.26 -2.98
C LEU A 84 -3.45 -7.73 -1.61
N PRO A 85 -3.03 -8.59 -0.66
CA PRO A 85 -2.79 -8.22 0.74
C PRO A 85 -1.44 -7.50 1.00
N ARG A 86 -0.91 -6.77 0.02
CA ARG A 86 0.39 -6.06 0.09
C ARG A 86 0.39 -4.91 -0.90
N TYR A 87 1.02 -3.78 -0.62
CA TYR A 87 1.19 -2.71 -1.63
C TYR A 87 2.52 -1.95 -1.53
N GLN A 88 3.28 -2.12 -0.44
CA GLN A 88 4.56 -1.39 -0.26
C GLN A 88 5.73 -1.98 -1.07
N VAL A 89 5.47 -2.93 -1.98
CA VAL A 89 6.49 -3.74 -2.65
C VAL A 89 6.43 -3.59 -4.17
N GLY A 90 7.41 -2.89 -4.74
CA GLY A 90 7.57 -2.75 -6.19
C GLY A 90 6.52 -1.88 -6.88
N GLN A 91 6.47 -1.96 -8.22
CA GLN A 91 5.45 -1.26 -9.02
C GLN A 91 4.14 -2.04 -8.97
N VAL A 92 3.14 -1.48 -8.31
CA VAL A 92 1.87 -2.16 -8.05
C VAL A 92 0.70 -1.25 -8.40
N GLY A 93 -0.40 -1.87 -8.83
CA GLY A 93 -1.64 -1.17 -9.15
C GLY A 93 -2.42 -0.87 -7.88
N ILE A 94 -2.68 0.40 -7.64
CA ILE A 94 -3.41 0.88 -6.46
C ILE A 94 -4.46 1.89 -6.92
N LEU A 95 -5.66 1.79 -6.36
CA LEU A 95 -6.63 2.88 -6.40
C LEU A 95 -6.53 3.70 -5.13
N GLN A 96 -6.86 4.99 -5.19
CA GLN A 96 -6.85 5.83 -4.01
C GLN A 96 -8.18 6.57 -3.85
N VAL A 97 -8.65 6.62 -2.62
CA VAL A 97 -9.73 7.52 -2.19
C VAL A 97 -9.16 8.44 -1.12
N GLU A 98 -9.08 9.74 -1.37
CA GLU A 98 -8.75 10.71 -0.33
C GLU A 98 -10.02 11.24 0.32
N TYR A 99 -9.97 11.49 1.64
CA TYR A 99 -10.97 12.32 2.31
C TYR A 99 -10.31 13.33 3.24
N HIS A 100 -10.94 14.49 3.39
CA HIS A 100 -10.56 15.51 4.36
C HIS A 100 -11.82 15.92 5.15
N LEU A 101 -11.94 15.42 6.40
CA LEU A 101 -13.04 15.74 7.29
C LEU A 101 -12.75 17.04 8.04
N GLU A 102 -13.64 18.02 7.92
CA GLU A 102 -13.50 19.37 8.47
C GLU A 102 -14.68 19.72 9.40
N PRO A 103 -14.64 19.30 10.68
CA PRO A 103 -15.68 19.60 11.66
C PRO A 103 -16.00 21.08 11.85
N SER A 104 -15.01 21.98 11.71
CA SER A 104 -15.22 23.42 11.86
C SER A 104 -16.18 24.00 10.81
N THR A 105 -16.21 23.44 9.60
CA THR A 105 -17.09 23.87 8.51
C THR A 105 -18.29 22.96 8.30
N LYS A 106 -18.42 21.91 9.12
CA LYS A 106 -19.48 20.89 9.03
C LYS A 106 -19.50 20.19 7.67
N SER A 107 -18.32 19.96 7.08
CA SER A 107 -18.20 19.28 5.80
C SER A 107 -17.05 18.29 5.74
N PHE A 108 -17.07 17.44 4.73
CA PHE A 108 -15.92 16.68 4.34
C PHE A 108 -15.73 16.78 2.83
N TRP A 109 -14.47 16.73 2.43
CA TRP A 109 -14.05 16.69 1.05
C TRP A 109 -13.56 15.29 0.71
N TYR A 110 -13.64 14.91 -0.55
CA TYR A 110 -13.17 13.63 -1.01
C TYR A 110 -12.80 13.65 -2.49
N ASP A 111 -11.98 12.69 -2.89
CA ASP A 111 -11.67 12.41 -4.28
C ASP A 111 -11.46 10.92 -4.53
N PHE A 112 -11.42 10.57 -5.80
CA PHE A 112 -11.10 9.23 -6.25
C PHE A 112 -10.09 9.30 -7.38
N SER A 113 -9.07 8.45 -7.32
CA SER A 113 -8.02 8.43 -8.33
C SER A 113 -7.60 7.02 -8.73
N THR A 114 -7.30 6.89 -10.02
CA THR A 114 -6.75 5.68 -10.67
C THR A 114 -5.34 5.96 -11.20
N ILE A 115 -4.61 6.87 -10.56
CA ILE A 115 -3.29 7.35 -11.00
C ILE A 115 -2.17 6.34 -10.73
N ASP A 116 -2.32 5.53 -9.67
CA ASP A 116 -1.30 4.58 -9.22
C ASP A 116 -1.49 3.17 -9.83
N CYS A 117 -2.16 3.07 -10.97
CA CYS A 117 -2.30 1.83 -11.73
C CYS A 117 -2.10 2.10 -13.22
N LEU A 118 -2.08 1.03 -14.03
CA LEU A 118 -1.91 1.09 -15.47
C LEU A 118 -3.28 0.80 -16.14
N PRO A 119 -3.97 1.83 -16.65
CA PRO A 119 -5.25 1.65 -17.32
C PRO A 119 -5.14 0.67 -18.49
N GLY A 120 -6.09 -0.27 -18.58
CA GLY A 120 -6.15 -1.28 -19.65
C GLY A 120 -5.15 -2.43 -19.54
N ALA A 121 -4.28 -2.45 -18.52
CA ALA A 121 -3.45 -3.63 -18.25
C ALA A 121 -4.31 -4.78 -17.71
N GLY A 122 -4.07 -6.02 -18.16
CA GLY A 122 -4.73 -7.21 -17.64
C GLY A 122 -4.22 -7.64 -16.26
N PRO A 123 -4.90 -8.60 -15.60
CA PRO A 123 -4.56 -9.08 -14.24
C PRO A 123 -3.17 -9.72 -14.12
N GLU A 124 -2.57 -10.12 -15.23
CA GLU A 124 -1.19 -10.62 -15.31
C GLU A 124 -0.13 -9.51 -15.11
N ASN A 125 -0.52 -8.25 -15.16
CA ASN A 125 0.37 -7.12 -14.90
C ASN A 125 0.26 -6.70 -13.43
N PRO A 126 1.39 -6.57 -12.68
CA PRO A 126 1.34 -6.10 -11.29
C PRO A 126 0.74 -4.71 -11.10
N ARG A 127 0.72 -3.89 -12.16
CA ARG A 127 0.10 -2.57 -12.20
C ARG A 127 -1.36 -2.57 -12.68
N HIS A 128 -2.00 -3.73 -12.83
CA HIS A 128 -3.44 -3.83 -13.11
C HIS A 128 -4.24 -2.92 -12.18
N CYS A 129 -5.20 -2.17 -12.72
CA CYS A 129 -6.08 -1.34 -11.90
C CYS A 129 -7.11 -2.22 -11.20
N PRO A 130 -7.00 -2.45 -9.88
CA PRO A 130 -7.87 -3.41 -9.20
C PRO A 130 -9.32 -2.94 -9.29
N VAL A 131 -10.26 -3.88 -9.40
CA VAL A 131 -11.72 -3.67 -9.42
C VAL A 131 -12.32 -2.77 -10.52
N ILE A 132 -11.51 -2.01 -11.28
CA ILE A 132 -12.01 -1.05 -12.29
C ILE A 132 -12.83 -1.73 -13.39
N GLU A 133 -12.40 -2.90 -13.85
CA GLU A 133 -13.14 -3.67 -14.87
C GLU A 133 -14.50 -4.16 -14.36
N GLY A 134 -14.57 -4.51 -13.06
CA GLY A 134 -15.82 -4.86 -12.40
C GLY A 134 -16.75 -3.68 -12.15
N GLY A 135 -16.22 -2.47 -12.22
CA GLY A 135 -16.89 -1.23 -11.85
C GLY A 135 -16.67 -0.87 -10.39
N ILE A 136 -16.54 0.43 -10.11
CA ILE A 136 -16.43 0.97 -8.76
C ILE A 136 -17.21 2.28 -8.68
N LYS A 137 -17.93 2.48 -7.56
CA LYS A 137 -18.75 3.66 -7.33
C LYS A 137 -18.54 4.19 -5.91
N MET A 138 -18.11 5.44 -5.83
CA MET A 138 -18.03 6.22 -4.60
C MET A 138 -19.16 7.24 -4.56
N HIS A 139 -20.05 7.15 -3.57
CA HIS A 139 -21.25 7.97 -3.50
C HIS A 139 -21.82 8.06 -2.08
N VAL A 140 -22.74 8.98 -1.86
CA VAL A 140 -23.52 9.07 -0.62
C VAL A 140 -24.91 8.43 -0.85
N PRO A 141 -25.33 7.44 -0.02
CA PRO A 141 -26.62 6.78 -0.19
C PRO A 141 -27.81 7.71 0.08
N GLY A 142 -28.90 7.49 -0.68
CA GLY A 142 -30.19 8.17 -0.48
C GLY A 142 -30.23 9.59 -1.05
N GLN A 143 -30.74 9.74 -2.28
CA GLN A 143 -31.06 11.00 -2.98
C GLN A 143 -30.29 12.27 -2.57
N ALA A 144 -28.98 12.16 -2.32
CA ALA A 144 -28.11 13.31 -2.24
C ALA A 144 -28.04 13.87 -3.65
N ILE A 145 -28.64 15.05 -3.82
CA ILE A 145 -28.77 15.78 -5.08
C ILE A 145 -27.42 15.75 -5.78
N GLU A 146 -27.41 15.52 -7.09
CA GLU A 146 -26.24 15.50 -7.99
C GLU A 146 -25.32 16.74 -7.84
N ASN A 147 -25.78 17.77 -7.12
CA ASN A 147 -25.10 19.02 -6.81
C ASN A 147 -24.63 19.18 -5.35
N ALA A 148 -25.05 18.31 -4.41
CA ALA A 148 -24.75 18.45 -2.98
C ALA A 148 -23.59 17.54 -2.53
N CYS A 149 -23.55 16.30 -3.04
CA CYS A 149 -22.50 15.32 -2.76
C CYS A 149 -22.26 14.49 -4.03
N PRO A 150 -21.54 15.04 -5.03
CA PRO A 150 -21.42 14.43 -6.36
C PRO A 150 -20.72 13.06 -6.30
N PRO A 151 -21.20 12.04 -7.03
CA PRO A 151 -20.56 10.72 -7.04
C PRO A 151 -19.30 10.72 -7.93
N ALA A 152 -18.39 9.79 -7.65
CA ALA A 152 -17.32 9.40 -8.56
C ALA A 152 -17.43 7.91 -8.86
N TRP A 153 -17.10 7.51 -10.08
CA TRP A 153 -17.22 6.11 -10.47
C TRP A 153 -16.34 5.80 -11.68
N CYS A 154 -16.01 4.51 -11.84
CA CYS A 154 -15.52 3.95 -13.08
C CYS A 154 -16.39 2.74 -13.44
N ALA A 155 -16.93 2.71 -14.65
CA ALA A 155 -17.77 1.63 -15.14
C ALA A 155 -17.65 1.57 -16.67
N ASN A 156 -17.61 0.35 -17.23
CA ASN A 156 -17.57 0.12 -18.68
C ASN A 156 -16.47 0.94 -19.40
N GLY A 157 -15.27 1.00 -18.81
CA GLY A 157 -14.12 1.72 -19.36
C GLY A 157 -14.18 3.25 -19.28
N THR A 158 -15.24 3.81 -18.69
CA THR A 158 -15.39 5.25 -18.48
C THR A 158 -15.27 5.58 -17.00
N CYS A 159 -14.58 6.66 -16.67
CA CYS A 159 -14.51 7.18 -15.31
C CYS A 159 -15.08 8.60 -15.23
N HIS A 160 -15.77 8.91 -14.15
CA HIS A 160 -16.42 10.19 -13.89
C HIS A 160 -16.02 10.71 -12.50
N ASN A 161 -15.66 11.99 -12.41
CA ASN A 161 -15.10 12.61 -11.20
C ASN A 161 -13.92 11.82 -10.61
N THR A 162 -13.08 11.27 -11.49
CA THR A 162 -11.93 10.42 -11.12
C THR A 162 -10.65 10.97 -11.74
N TYR A 163 -9.60 11.11 -10.94
CA TYR A 163 -8.29 11.50 -11.44
C TYR A 163 -7.58 10.34 -12.11
N GLN A 164 -7.20 10.51 -13.38
CA GLN A 164 -6.50 9.50 -14.17
C GLN A 164 -5.05 9.89 -14.52
N LYS A 165 -4.61 11.09 -14.12
CA LYS A 165 -3.26 11.58 -14.34
C LYS A 165 -2.73 12.29 -13.10
N HIS A 166 -1.44 12.14 -12.81
CA HIS A 166 -0.77 12.92 -11.77
C HIS A 166 -0.79 14.41 -12.14
N GLY A 167 -1.09 15.25 -11.15
CA GLY A 167 -1.10 16.69 -11.26
C GLY A 167 -1.43 17.32 -9.91
N SER A 168 -1.25 18.63 -9.80
CA SER A 168 -1.79 19.42 -8.69
C SER A 168 -2.84 20.33 -9.28
N TRP A 169 -4.07 20.24 -8.78
CA TRP A 169 -5.20 20.98 -9.32
C TRP A 169 -5.67 22.02 -8.30
N LEU A 170 -6.05 23.21 -8.78
CA LEU A 170 -6.56 24.26 -7.90
C LEU A 170 -7.95 23.84 -7.40
N GLY A 171 -8.10 23.62 -6.08
CA GLY A 171 -9.37 23.22 -5.46
C GLY A 171 -9.48 21.74 -5.09
N GLU A 172 -8.36 21.02 -4.96
CA GLU A 172 -8.35 19.66 -4.38
C GLU A 172 -8.54 19.67 -2.84
N PRO A 173 -9.27 18.70 -2.26
CA PRO A 173 -10.07 17.65 -2.93
C PRO A 173 -11.33 18.25 -3.61
N THR A 174 -11.73 17.70 -4.76
CA THR A 174 -12.67 18.38 -5.66
C THR A 174 -14.14 18.17 -5.32
N LEU A 175 -14.48 17.10 -4.60
CA LEU A 175 -15.85 16.79 -4.24
C LEU A 175 -16.07 17.12 -2.76
N ARG A 176 -17.24 17.69 -2.46
CA ARG A 176 -17.61 18.13 -1.11
C ARG A 176 -18.96 17.57 -0.73
N CYS A 177 -19.13 17.23 0.53
CA CYS A 177 -20.41 16.88 1.12
C CYS A 177 -20.55 17.44 2.54
N SER A 178 -21.78 17.62 3.00
CA SER A 178 -22.03 17.98 4.40
C SER A 178 -21.64 16.82 5.33
N MET A 179 -21.26 17.12 6.57
CA MET A 179 -21.08 16.10 7.59
C MET A 179 -22.40 15.39 7.93
N ASN A 180 -22.28 14.22 8.58
CA ASN A 180 -23.36 13.29 8.95
C ASN A 180 -23.89 12.43 7.79
N TYR A 181 -23.32 12.57 6.60
CA TYR A 181 -23.49 11.61 5.52
C TYR A 181 -22.35 10.59 5.53
N ASP A 182 -22.67 9.38 5.10
CA ASP A 182 -21.72 8.29 4.91
C ASP A 182 -21.30 8.21 3.45
N LEU A 183 -19.99 8.08 3.22
CA LEU A 183 -19.42 7.83 1.91
C LEU A 183 -19.36 6.32 1.68
N VAL A 184 -20.00 5.83 0.63
CA VAL A 184 -20.03 4.42 0.27
C VAL A 184 -19.17 4.17 -0.96
N ILE A 185 -18.21 3.25 -0.83
CA ILE A 185 -17.38 2.74 -1.91
C ILE A 185 -17.86 1.33 -2.24
N GLU A 186 -18.57 1.20 -3.34
CA GLU A 186 -19.07 -0.07 -3.87
C GLU A 186 -18.15 -0.57 -4.99
N MET A 187 -17.66 -1.80 -4.86
CA MET A 187 -16.78 -2.45 -5.84
C MET A 187 -17.52 -3.57 -6.57
N CYS A 188 -17.13 -3.80 -7.82
CA CYS A 188 -17.73 -4.76 -8.73
C CYS A 188 -19.24 -4.52 -8.92
N THR A 189 -19.61 -3.28 -9.26
CA THR A 189 -21.01 -2.86 -9.45
C THR A 189 -21.62 -3.37 -10.74
N GLU A 190 -20.80 -3.61 -11.77
CA GLU A 190 -21.26 -4.01 -13.10
C GLU A 190 -20.94 -5.47 -13.40
N ASN A 191 -19.72 -5.90 -13.07
CA ASN A 191 -19.21 -7.23 -13.37
C ASN A 191 -18.37 -7.75 -12.19
N PRO A 192 -18.11 -9.08 -12.11
CA PRO A 192 -17.28 -9.65 -11.04
C PRO A 192 -15.84 -9.10 -11.00
N GLY A 193 -15.34 -8.54 -12.11
CA GLY A 193 -13.98 -8.07 -12.25
C GLY A 193 -12.94 -9.20 -12.20
N HIS A 194 -11.72 -8.89 -12.62
CA HIS A 194 -10.59 -9.82 -12.51
C HIS A 194 -9.67 -9.39 -11.37
N GLN A 195 -9.17 -10.36 -10.60
CA GLN A 195 -8.16 -10.13 -9.58
C GLN A 195 -6.78 -10.16 -10.22
N THR A 196 -5.91 -9.24 -9.84
CA THR A 196 -4.47 -9.29 -10.13
C THR A 196 -3.93 -10.66 -9.74
N HIS A 197 -3.21 -11.31 -10.65
CA HIS A 197 -2.61 -12.60 -10.38
C HIS A 197 -1.58 -12.48 -9.26
N ASP A 198 -1.64 -13.38 -8.27
CA ASP A 198 -0.74 -13.31 -7.11
C ASP A 198 0.74 -13.51 -7.51
N ASP A 199 0.98 -14.26 -8.59
CA ASP A 199 2.31 -14.43 -9.21
C ASP A 199 2.79 -13.19 -9.99
N ALA A 200 1.86 -12.36 -10.47
CA ALA A 200 2.20 -11.11 -11.12
C ALA A 200 2.68 -10.06 -10.11
N ALA A 201 2.13 -10.06 -8.90
CA ALA A 201 2.46 -9.08 -7.88
C ALA A 201 3.84 -9.36 -7.24
N PRO A 202 4.68 -8.32 -7.04
CA PRO A 202 5.96 -8.48 -6.38
C PRO A 202 5.76 -9.14 -5.02
N LYS A 203 6.40 -10.29 -4.79
CA LYS A 203 6.42 -10.93 -3.47
C LYS A 203 7.16 -10.01 -2.50
N PRO A 204 6.76 -9.93 -1.22
CA PRO A 204 7.50 -9.13 -0.25
C PRO A 204 8.96 -9.54 -0.27
N LYS A 205 9.84 -8.64 -0.71
CA LYS A 205 11.27 -8.83 -0.48
C LYS A 205 11.43 -8.85 1.04
N PRO A 206 12.05 -9.88 1.65
CA PRO A 206 12.33 -9.86 3.06
C PRO A 206 13.06 -8.55 3.40
N VAL A 207 12.47 -7.72 4.27
CA VAL A 207 13.14 -6.52 4.78
C VAL A 207 14.10 -7.02 5.86
N LEU A 208 15.38 -7.07 5.55
CA LEU A 208 16.40 -7.61 6.44
C LEU A 208 16.93 -6.51 7.35
N VAL A 209 17.13 -6.85 8.62
CA VAL A 209 17.74 -5.95 9.61
C VAL A 209 19.23 -6.28 9.74
N ALA A 210 20.09 -5.27 9.90
CA ALA A 210 21.50 -5.50 10.18
C ALA A 210 21.67 -6.41 11.41
N SER A 211 22.48 -7.45 11.27
CA SER A 211 22.54 -8.55 12.24
C SER A 211 23.01 -8.08 13.62
N PRO A 212 22.20 -8.28 14.69
CA PRO A 212 22.56 -7.85 16.05
C PRO A 212 23.51 -8.82 16.75
N ASN A 213 23.58 -10.08 16.28
CA ASN A 213 24.30 -11.18 16.92
C ASN A 213 25.26 -11.92 15.97
N GLY A 214 25.41 -11.44 14.74
CA GLY A 214 26.26 -12.04 13.72
C GLY A 214 25.63 -13.24 13.02
N SER A 215 24.35 -13.54 13.25
CA SER A 215 23.60 -14.53 12.45
C SER A 215 23.03 -13.89 11.18
N CYS A 216 22.96 -14.66 10.09
CA CYS A 216 22.46 -14.21 8.80
C CYS A 216 21.92 -15.39 7.98
N GLY A 217 21.17 -15.09 6.91
CA GLY A 217 20.62 -16.10 6.00
C GLY A 217 19.21 -16.57 6.34
N THR A 218 18.75 -17.60 5.65
CA THR A 218 17.36 -18.07 5.66
C THR A 218 16.79 -18.31 7.06
N GLY A 219 15.62 -17.74 7.34
CA GLY A 219 14.91 -17.90 8.62
C GLY A 219 15.40 -16.98 9.76
N THR A 220 16.46 -16.21 9.56
CA THR A 220 16.99 -15.30 10.60
C THR A 220 16.37 -13.90 10.54
N GLY A 221 15.93 -13.45 9.36
CA GLY A 221 15.50 -12.06 9.15
C GLY A 221 16.63 -11.03 9.21
N TYR A 222 17.89 -11.48 9.26
CA TYR A 222 19.07 -10.63 9.42
C TYR A 222 19.95 -10.60 8.17
N THR A 223 20.54 -9.42 7.91
CA THR A 223 21.61 -9.22 6.91
C THR A 223 22.92 -8.82 7.59
N CYS A 224 24.04 -9.15 6.98
CA CYS A 224 25.35 -8.71 7.44
C CYS A 224 25.65 -7.25 7.06
N MET A 225 24.92 -6.71 6.09
CA MET A 225 25.08 -5.34 5.63
C MET A 225 24.81 -4.35 6.77
N GLY A 226 25.81 -3.53 7.13
CA GLY A 226 25.71 -2.58 8.24
C GLY A 226 25.82 -3.19 9.64
N SER A 227 26.20 -4.48 9.73
CA SER A 227 26.45 -5.15 11.01
C SER A 227 27.92 -5.01 11.44
N ARG A 228 28.16 -4.92 12.76
CA ARG A 228 29.52 -4.91 13.33
C ARG A 228 30.30 -6.21 13.13
N PHE A 229 29.63 -7.28 12.70
CA PHE A 229 30.23 -8.61 12.54
C PHE A 229 30.85 -8.82 11.15
N GLY A 230 30.79 -7.82 10.26
CA GLY A 230 31.26 -7.91 8.89
C GLY A 230 30.11 -7.97 7.90
N GLU A 231 30.40 -7.73 6.63
CA GLU A 231 29.40 -7.47 5.58
C GLU A 231 28.99 -8.74 4.82
N SER A 232 29.73 -9.85 4.99
CA SER A 232 29.51 -11.09 4.25
C SER A 232 28.86 -12.17 5.10
N CYS A 233 27.87 -12.86 4.54
CA CYS A 233 27.23 -14.00 5.20
C CYS A 233 27.87 -15.32 4.75
N SER A 234 28.43 -16.07 5.69
CA SER A 234 28.95 -17.42 5.42
C SER A 234 27.83 -18.39 5.07
N LYS A 235 28.17 -19.49 4.37
CA LYS A 235 27.24 -20.60 4.12
C LYS A 235 26.70 -21.25 5.41
N TYR A 236 27.33 -20.96 6.55
CA TYR A 236 26.95 -21.46 7.87
C TYR A 236 26.02 -20.49 8.62
N GLY A 237 25.61 -19.38 7.99
CA GLY A 237 24.67 -18.42 8.56
C GLY A 237 25.32 -17.45 9.57
N TYR A 238 26.62 -17.16 9.40
CA TYR A 238 27.35 -16.21 10.24
C TYR A 238 27.96 -15.08 9.45
N CYS A 239 27.87 -13.86 9.98
CA CYS A 239 28.51 -12.67 9.45
C CYS A 239 30.01 -12.66 9.72
N GLY A 240 30.76 -12.16 8.75
CA GLY A 240 32.21 -12.02 8.83
C GLY A 240 32.78 -11.34 7.59
N ASN A 241 34.11 -11.36 7.51
CA ASN A 241 34.87 -10.84 6.39
C ASN A 241 35.90 -11.89 5.94
N GLY A 242 36.24 -11.92 4.65
CA GLY A 242 37.24 -12.83 4.11
C GLY A 242 36.68 -14.18 3.64
N GLU A 243 37.54 -15.02 3.06
CA GLU A 243 37.19 -16.30 2.39
C GLU A 243 36.18 -17.19 3.13
N PRO A 244 36.28 -17.41 4.45
CA PRO A 244 35.36 -18.31 5.17
C PRO A 244 33.90 -17.82 5.17
N TYR A 245 33.69 -16.52 4.94
CA TYR A 245 32.40 -15.87 4.99
C TYR A 245 31.81 -15.58 3.60
N ARG A 246 32.43 -16.11 2.54
CA ARG A 246 31.99 -15.94 1.13
C ARG A 246 30.96 -16.97 0.68
N GLY A 247 30.37 -17.71 1.61
CA GLY A 247 29.55 -18.89 1.31
C GLY A 247 28.10 -18.59 0.91
N MET A 248 27.64 -17.36 1.07
CA MET A 248 26.31 -16.91 0.65
C MET A 248 26.54 -15.71 -0.27
N GLY A 249 26.71 -15.93 -1.58
CA GLY A 249 26.85 -14.82 -2.52
C GLY A 249 25.52 -14.07 -2.72
N CYS A 250 25.21 -13.59 -3.92
CA CYS A 250 23.92 -12.92 -4.15
C CYS A 250 22.76 -13.94 -4.06
N GLN A 251 22.12 -13.99 -2.89
CA GLN A 251 20.96 -14.85 -2.70
C GLN A 251 19.65 -14.06 -2.82
N PRO A 252 18.62 -14.63 -3.47
CA PRO A 252 17.36 -13.96 -3.82
C PRO A 252 16.63 -13.22 -2.69
N GLU A 253 16.94 -13.59 -1.44
CA GLU A 253 16.25 -13.13 -0.26
C GLU A 253 17.14 -12.33 0.70
N PHE A 254 18.48 -12.29 0.51
CA PHE A 254 19.42 -11.91 1.59
C PHE A 254 20.56 -10.92 1.26
N ALA A 255 21.02 -10.84 0.00
CA ALA A 255 22.16 -9.99 -0.37
C ALA A 255 22.15 -9.58 -1.86
N THR A 256 22.67 -8.38 -2.15
CA THR A 256 22.89 -7.87 -3.52
C THR A 256 24.38 -7.67 -3.76
N CYS A 257 24.82 -7.86 -5.00
CA CYS A 257 26.18 -7.53 -5.44
C CYS A 257 26.38 -6.04 -5.71
N ALA A 258 25.31 -5.23 -5.79
CA ALA A 258 25.43 -3.81 -6.10
C ALA A 258 26.40 -3.09 -5.13
N LYS A 259 27.47 -2.49 -5.66
CA LYS A 259 28.56 -1.82 -4.90
C LYS A 259 29.38 -2.74 -3.98
N SER A 260 29.34 -4.05 -4.21
CA SER A 260 30.24 -4.99 -3.56
C SER A 260 31.68 -4.73 -4.00
N MET A 261 32.63 -4.85 -3.07
CA MET A 261 34.07 -4.75 -3.36
C MET A 261 34.60 -5.88 -4.27
N PHE A 262 33.78 -6.91 -4.51
CA PHE A 262 34.10 -8.04 -5.38
C PHE A 262 33.50 -7.91 -6.77
N GLY A 263 32.63 -6.92 -6.95
CA GLY A 263 31.99 -6.61 -8.20
C GLY A 263 30.48 -6.59 -8.14
N SER A 264 29.89 -5.81 -9.05
CA SER A 264 28.49 -5.43 -9.00
C SER A 264 27.55 -6.42 -9.64
N CYS A 265 28.04 -7.43 -10.37
CA CYS A 265 27.22 -8.41 -11.06
C CYS A 265 27.00 -9.67 -10.22
N CYS A 266 25.82 -10.26 -10.36
CA CYS A 266 25.45 -11.52 -9.71
C CYS A 266 25.40 -12.63 -10.76
N SER A 267 26.30 -13.60 -10.70
CA SER A 267 26.32 -14.72 -11.65
C SER A 267 25.13 -15.65 -11.49
N GLN A 268 24.87 -16.50 -12.48
CA GLN A 268 23.85 -17.58 -12.39
C GLN A 268 24.10 -18.58 -11.25
N HIS A 269 25.32 -18.60 -10.70
CA HIS A 269 25.73 -19.46 -9.60
C HIS A 269 25.66 -18.77 -8.23
N ASN A 270 25.01 -17.60 -8.15
CA ASN A 270 24.85 -16.80 -6.94
C ASN A 270 26.19 -16.27 -6.38
N TYR A 271 27.13 -15.86 -7.24
CA TYR A 271 28.38 -15.23 -6.80
C TYR A 271 28.48 -13.80 -7.33
N CYS A 272 29.13 -12.92 -6.55
CA CYS A 272 29.41 -11.56 -6.97
C CYS A 272 30.74 -11.47 -7.72
N GLY A 273 30.76 -10.71 -8.81
CA GLY A 273 31.94 -10.47 -9.63
C GLY A 273 31.74 -9.32 -10.60
N ASP A 274 32.80 -8.92 -11.29
CA ASP A 274 32.78 -7.90 -12.35
C ASP A 274 33.20 -8.43 -13.72
N THR A 275 33.53 -9.72 -13.85
CA THR A 275 33.94 -10.31 -15.14
C THR A 275 32.72 -10.82 -15.92
N ASP A 276 32.90 -11.10 -17.21
CA ASP A 276 31.85 -11.61 -18.09
C ASP A 276 31.19 -12.90 -17.59
N GLU A 277 31.90 -13.73 -16.82
CA GLU A 277 31.34 -14.92 -16.17
C GLU A 277 30.23 -14.57 -15.15
N PHE A 278 30.30 -13.37 -14.56
CA PHE A 278 29.36 -12.88 -13.57
C PHE A 278 28.35 -11.90 -14.17
N CYS A 279 28.79 -11.07 -15.12
CA CYS A 279 27.99 -10.00 -15.74
C CYS A 279 27.31 -10.41 -17.05
N GLY A 280 27.70 -11.55 -17.63
CA GLY A 280 27.25 -12.04 -18.92
C GLY A 280 25.93 -12.82 -18.86
N GLN A 281 25.79 -13.80 -19.74
CA GLN A 281 24.57 -14.62 -19.83
C GLN A 281 24.32 -15.37 -18.51
N GLY A 282 23.09 -15.27 -18.01
CA GLY A 282 22.71 -15.84 -16.72
C GLY A 282 22.95 -14.91 -15.52
N CYS A 283 23.45 -13.69 -15.73
CA CYS A 283 23.54 -12.69 -14.66
C CYS A 283 22.14 -12.35 -14.11
N GLN A 284 22.00 -12.37 -12.79
CA GLN A 284 20.73 -12.16 -12.09
C GLN A 284 20.51 -10.66 -11.79
N SER A 285 19.80 -9.96 -12.69
CA SER A 285 19.63 -8.49 -12.66
C SER A 285 18.85 -7.97 -11.45
N ALA A 286 18.10 -8.83 -10.76
CA ALA A 286 17.45 -8.48 -9.50
C ALA A 286 18.43 -8.31 -8.32
N PHE A 287 19.67 -8.80 -8.45
CA PHE A 287 20.66 -8.91 -7.37
C PHE A 287 22.05 -8.41 -7.76
N GLY A 288 22.18 -7.77 -8.92
CA GLY A 288 23.42 -7.18 -9.41
C GLY A 288 23.18 -6.36 -10.68
N ASN A 289 24.19 -5.60 -11.08
CA ASN A 289 24.15 -4.74 -12.27
C ASN A 289 24.52 -5.55 -13.51
N CYS A 290 23.57 -6.35 -14.01
CA CYS A 290 23.76 -7.13 -15.22
C CYS A 290 23.72 -6.25 -16.48
N GLY A 291 24.63 -6.49 -17.42
CA GLY A 291 24.67 -5.76 -18.69
C GLY A 291 25.62 -4.55 -18.77
N LEU A 292 26.44 -4.29 -17.75
CA LEU A 292 27.54 -3.30 -17.84
C LEU A 292 28.88 -3.88 -18.34
N GLY A 293 28.85 -5.03 -18.99
CA GLY A 293 30.04 -5.66 -19.60
C GLY A 293 30.57 -4.96 -20.86
N ASN A 294 30.16 -3.71 -21.17
CA ASN A 294 30.81 -2.97 -22.24
C ASN A 294 30.55 -1.44 -22.19
N SER A 295 31.31 -0.71 -21.36
CA SER A 295 31.67 0.68 -21.67
C SER A 295 32.92 1.10 -20.91
N ASN A 296 34.05 0.95 -21.59
CA ASN A 296 35.32 1.69 -21.43
C ASN A 296 35.54 2.45 -20.11
N LEU A 297 36.22 1.81 -19.17
CA LEU A 297 37.18 2.47 -18.30
C LEU A 297 38.54 1.77 -18.45
N ARG A 298 39.23 2.10 -19.56
CA ARG A 298 40.69 2.15 -19.55
C ARG A 298 41.09 3.18 -18.48
N SER A 299 41.30 2.73 -17.25
CA SER A 299 42.12 3.49 -16.32
C SER A 299 43.55 3.45 -16.87
N THR A 300 43.91 4.53 -17.55
CA THR A 300 45.31 4.87 -17.79
C THR A 300 45.85 5.39 -16.47
N SER A 301 46.56 4.54 -15.74
CA SER A 301 47.48 5.01 -14.71
C SER A 301 48.70 5.62 -15.42
N ARG A 302 48.98 6.89 -15.09
CA ARG A 302 50.35 7.41 -15.07
C ARG A 302 50.94 7.10 -13.70
#